data_AF-A0A7L3P236-F1
#
_entry.id   AF-A0A7L3P236-F1
#
_cell.length_a   1.000
_cell.length_b   1.000
_cell.length_c   1.000
_cell.angle_alpha   90.00
_cell.angle_beta   90.00
_cell.angle_gamma   90.00
#
_symmetry.space_group_name_H-M   'P 1'
#
loop_
_entity.id
_entity.type
_entity.pdbx_description
1 polymer ?
#
loop_
_entity_poly.entity_id
_entity_poly.type
_entity_poly.pdbx_seq_one_letter_code
_entity_poly.pdbx_strand_id
1 'polypeptide(L)'
;LGALSSLQGQVEQQLNETLRRRRHAGDDDHNIEVLLGVDDSVVRFHGKEHVQNYLLTLMNIVNEIYHDESLGVHINVVLVRMIMLGYAKSISLIERGNPSRSLENVCRWAYQQQRADPSHAEHHDHAIFLTRQDFGPAGMQGYAPVTGMCHPVRSCTLNHEDGFSSAFVVAHETGHVLGMEHDGQGNRCGDETAMGSVMAPLVQAAFHRYHWSRCSGQELRRYIHSYDCLLDDPFEHDWPKLPELPGINYSMDEQCRFDFGVGYRMCTAVRCSKMFLYCDYMSDLGIVSVLTRFLPPFPQWCYKGHCMWKNTNQLKQDGHWGPWTKFGSCSRTCGTGVRFRTRQCNNPMPINGGDDCAGVSFEFQLCSSEECPKHFEDFRAQQCQQRNSHLEFRGSRHHWLPY
;
A
#
# COMPACT_ATOMS: atom_id res chain seq x y z
N LEU A 1 28.94 -15.21 -56.89
CA LEU A 1 29.18 -15.75 -55.53
C LEU A 1 28.97 -14.70 -54.43
N GLY A 2 29.31 -13.41 -54.61
CA GLY A 2 29.08 -12.37 -53.58
C GLY A 2 27.62 -11.91 -53.36
N ALA A 3 26.73 -12.01 -54.35
CA ALA A 3 25.32 -11.61 -54.20
C ALA A 3 24.47 -12.63 -53.42
N LEU A 4 24.87 -13.91 -53.42
CA LEU A 4 24.20 -14.96 -52.65
C LEU A 4 24.53 -14.85 -51.16
N SER A 5 25.75 -14.42 -50.79
CA SER A 5 26.10 -14.21 -49.38
C SER A 5 25.47 -12.95 -48.79
N SER A 6 25.21 -11.91 -49.60
CA SER A 6 24.50 -10.72 -49.10
C SER A 6 23.01 -10.98 -48.89
N LEU A 7 22.39 -11.81 -49.73
CA LEU A 7 21.02 -12.27 -49.54
C LEU A 7 20.91 -13.20 -48.33
N GLN A 8 21.90 -14.07 -48.10
CA GLN A 8 21.95 -14.93 -46.92
C GLN A 8 22.14 -14.11 -45.62
N GLY A 9 22.96 -13.05 -45.66
CA GLY A 9 23.11 -12.12 -44.55
C GLY A 9 21.88 -11.25 -44.27
N GLN A 10 21.11 -10.87 -45.30
CA GLN A 10 19.83 -10.17 -45.13
C GLN A 10 18.72 -11.07 -44.60
N VAL A 11 18.71 -12.35 -45.00
CA VAL A 11 17.78 -13.36 -44.47
C VAL A 11 18.14 -13.72 -43.02
N GLU A 12 19.43 -13.80 -42.65
CA GLU A 12 19.86 -13.95 -41.26
C GLU A 12 19.57 -12.71 -40.39
N GLN A 13 19.66 -11.50 -40.94
CA GLN A 13 19.24 -10.27 -40.25
C GLN A 13 17.72 -10.21 -40.04
N GLN A 14 16.92 -10.58 -41.04
CA GLN A 14 15.46 -10.68 -40.87
C GLN A 14 15.05 -11.82 -39.94
N LEU A 15 15.77 -12.96 -39.96
CA LEU A 15 15.61 -14.02 -38.96
C LEU A 15 15.96 -13.52 -37.56
N ASN A 16 17.00 -12.71 -37.39
CA ASN A 16 17.34 -12.09 -36.10
C ASN A 16 16.36 -10.99 -35.66
N GLU A 17 15.78 -10.24 -36.58
CA GLU A 17 14.71 -9.26 -36.30
C GLU A 17 13.37 -9.93 -35.95
N THR A 18 13.10 -11.13 -36.49
CA THR A 18 11.97 -11.97 -36.07
C THR A 18 12.28 -12.84 -34.84
N LEU A 19 13.53 -13.19 -34.55
CA LEU A 19 13.97 -13.76 -33.25
C LEU A 19 13.91 -12.72 -32.12
N ARG A 20 13.80 -11.43 -32.47
CA ARG A 20 13.41 -10.32 -31.58
C ARG A 20 11.90 -10.23 -31.36
N ARG A 21 11.06 -11.02 -32.07
CA ARG A 21 9.69 -11.32 -31.63
C ARG A 21 9.79 -12.26 -30.42
N ARG A 22 9.15 -11.90 -29.30
CA ARG A 22 8.98 -12.71 -28.09
C ARG A 22 10.28 -12.96 -27.31
N ARG A 23 10.69 -11.98 -26.49
CA ARG A 23 11.34 -12.32 -25.22
C ARG A 23 10.31 -13.17 -24.49
N HIS A 24 10.51 -14.49 -24.53
CA HIS A 24 9.46 -15.44 -24.22
C HIS A 24 9.24 -15.49 -22.70
N ALA A 25 8.17 -14.83 -22.26
CA ALA A 25 7.31 -15.43 -21.26
C ALA A 25 6.99 -16.87 -21.75
N GLY A 26 6.95 -17.86 -20.85
CA GLY A 26 6.64 -19.24 -21.22
C GLY A 26 5.33 -19.32 -22.04
N ASP A 27 5.07 -20.44 -22.71
CA ASP A 27 3.93 -20.59 -23.65
C ASP A 27 2.54 -20.29 -23.02
N ASP A 28 2.47 -20.07 -21.69
CA ASP A 28 1.29 -19.71 -20.89
C ASP A 28 1.46 -18.50 -19.95
N ASP A 29 2.58 -17.76 -19.98
CA ASP A 29 2.85 -16.62 -19.08
C ASP A 29 2.54 -15.28 -19.75
N HIS A 30 1.87 -14.38 -19.04
CA HIS A 30 1.50 -13.05 -19.54
C HIS A 30 1.99 -11.96 -18.58
N ASN A 31 2.54 -10.87 -19.10
CA ASN A 31 3.01 -9.75 -18.31
C ASN A 31 2.14 -8.52 -18.58
N ILE A 32 1.69 -7.83 -17.54
CA ILE A 32 0.98 -6.54 -17.65
C ILE A 32 1.94 -5.46 -17.17
N GLU A 33 2.48 -4.66 -18.09
CA GLU A 33 3.29 -3.50 -17.78
C GLU A 33 2.41 -2.33 -17.31
N VAL A 34 2.59 -1.90 -16.06
CA VAL A 34 1.69 -0.94 -15.38
C VAL A 34 2.32 0.42 -15.18
N LEU A 35 1.62 1.46 -15.64
CA LEU A 35 1.78 2.84 -15.19
C LEU A 35 0.91 3.08 -13.95
N LEU A 36 1.53 3.35 -12.79
CA LEU A 36 0.81 3.73 -11.57
C LEU A 36 0.77 5.25 -11.40
N GLY A 37 -0.42 5.82 -11.53
CA GLY A 37 -0.69 7.23 -11.23
C GLY A 37 -1.33 7.40 -9.86
N VAL A 38 -0.82 8.31 -9.05
CA VAL A 38 -1.43 8.67 -7.76
C VAL A 38 -1.64 10.16 -7.66
N ASP A 39 -2.78 10.55 -7.10
CA ASP A 39 -3.09 11.95 -6.90
C ASP A 39 -2.51 12.52 -5.59
N ASP A 40 -2.58 13.84 -5.45
CA ASP A 40 -2.06 14.55 -4.28
C ASP A 40 -2.76 14.16 -2.97
N SER A 41 -3.99 13.62 -3.03
CA SER A 41 -4.72 13.19 -1.83
C SER A 41 -4.09 11.93 -1.21
N VAL A 42 -3.67 10.97 -2.03
CA VAL A 42 -2.92 9.77 -1.59
C VAL A 42 -1.56 10.19 -1.03
N VAL A 43 -0.85 11.08 -1.73
CA VAL A 43 0.49 11.55 -1.32
C VAL A 43 0.44 12.29 0.02
N ARG A 44 -0.57 13.14 0.24
CA ARG A 44 -0.75 13.86 1.51
C ARG A 44 -1.11 12.93 2.67
N PHE A 45 -1.89 11.89 2.41
CA PHE A 45 -2.32 10.95 3.44
C PHE A 45 -1.16 10.09 3.94
N HIS A 46 -0.42 9.45 3.03
CA HIS A 46 0.69 8.56 3.39
C HIS A 46 1.97 9.34 3.77
N GLY A 47 2.15 10.52 3.19
CA GLY A 47 3.35 11.34 3.30
C GLY A 47 4.40 10.97 2.24
N LYS A 48 5.13 11.97 1.75
CA LYS A 48 6.09 11.82 0.64
C LYS A 48 7.20 10.79 0.89
N GLU A 49 7.60 10.61 2.15
CA GLU A 49 8.67 9.66 2.53
C GLU A 49 8.21 8.19 2.50
N HIS A 50 6.91 7.94 2.66
CA HIS A 50 6.38 6.58 2.84
C HIS A 50 5.48 6.11 1.69
N VAL A 51 4.93 7.04 0.91
CA VAL A 51 3.97 6.73 -0.16
C VAL A 51 4.56 5.76 -1.20
N GLN A 52 5.85 5.88 -1.55
CA GLN A 52 6.46 4.98 -2.53
C GLN A 52 6.46 3.52 -2.05
N ASN A 53 6.85 3.29 -0.80
CA ASN A 53 6.88 1.96 -0.18
C ASN A 53 5.47 1.37 -0.06
N TYR A 54 4.50 2.20 0.34
CA TYR A 54 3.09 1.82 0.37
C TYR A 54 2.60 1.34 -1.00
N LEU A 55 2.86 2.11 -2.06
CA LEU A 55 2.42 1.81 -3.42
C LEU A 55 3.08 0.55 -3.99
N LEU A 56 4.38 0.37 -3.76
CA LEU A 56 5.09 -0.85 -4.15
C LEU A 56 4.50 -2.09 -3.46
N THR A 57 4.14 -1.95 -2.19
CA THR A 57 3.50 -3.02 -1.42
C THR A 57 2.10 -3.34 -1.93
N LEU A 58 1.31 -2.30 -2.23
CA LEU A 58 -0.01 -2.45 -2.81
C LEU A 58 0.06 -3.19 -4.15
N MET A 59 0.98 -2.81 -5.04
CA MET A 59 1.18 -3.48 -6.32
C MET A 59 1.67 -4.92 -6.17
N ASN A 60 2.50 -5.20 -5.17
CA ASN A 60 2.89 -6.59 -4.86
C ASN A 60 1.67 -7.43 -4.45
N ILE A 61 0.76 -6.89 -3.64
CA ILE A 61 -0.50 -7.57 -3.30
C ILE A 61 -1.35 -7.82 -4.55
N VAL A 62 -1.49 -6.81 -5.43
CA VAL A 62 -2.20 -6.96 -6.71
C VAL A 62 -1.59 -8.08 -7.54
N ASN A 63 -0.26 -8.12 -7.65
CA ASN A 63 0.47 -9.19 -8.34
C ASN A 63 0.15 -10.57 -7.74
N GLU A 64 0.17 -10.71 -6.41
CA GLU A 64 -0.17 -11.97 -5.73
C GLU A 64 -1.63 -12.39 -5.94
N ILE A 65 -2.57 -11.45 -6.10
CA ILE A 65 -3.97 -11.78 -6.42
C ILE A 65 -4.05 -12.40 -7.83
N TYR A 66 -3.31 -11.89 -8.80
CA TYR A 66 -3.26 -12.43 -10.16
C TYR A 66 -2.48 -13.75 -10.28
N HIS A 67 -1.59 -14.04 -9.34
CA HIS A 67 -0.89 -15.33 -9.22
C HIS A 67 -1.74 -16.44 -8.60
N ASP A 68 -2.96 -16.15 -8.12
CA ASP A 68 -3.80 -17.19 -7.51
C ASP A 68 -4.25 -18.22 -8.57
N GLU A 69 -4.00 -19.50 -8.28
CA GLU A 69 -4.22 -20.63 -9.19
C GLU A 69 -5.67 -20.72 -9.69
N SER A 70 -6.64 -20.17 -8.95
CA SER A 70 -8.06 -20.17 -9.34
C SER A 70 -8.33 -19.39 -10.64
N LEU A 71 -7.47 -18.44 -11.01
CA LEU A 71 -7.59 -17.72 -12.29
C LEU A 71 -7.36 -18.65 -13.49
N GLY A 72 -6.44 -19.61 -13.32
CA GLY A 72 -6.11 -20.62 -14.31
C GLY A 72 -5.40 -20.09 -15.57
N VAL A 73 -4.79 -18.90 -15.46
CA VAL A 73 -3.85 -18.27 -16.41
C VAL A 73 -2.80 -17.55 -15.56
N HIS A 74 -1.51 -17.65 -15.91
CA HIS A 74 -0.45 -16.98 -15.19
C HIS A 74 -0.28 -15.55 -15.70
N ILE A 75 -0.50 -14.57 -14.82
CA ILE A 75 -0.37 -13.14 -15.12
C ILE A 75 0.56 -12.49 -14.11
N ASN A 76 1.63 -11.87 -14.61
CA ASN A 76 2.54 -11.04 -13.85
C ASN A 76 2.11 -9.57 -13.98
N VAL A 77 1.94 -8.87 -12.86
CA VAL A 77 1.66 -7.42 -12.84
C VAL A 77 2.94 -6.68 -12.50
N VAL A 78 3.47 -5.92 -13.46
CA VAL A 78 4.82 -5.37 -13.39
C VAL A 78 4.76 -3.85 -13.42
N LEU A 79 5.22 -3.20 -12.35
CA LEU A 79 5.24 -1.75 -12.27
C LEU A 79 6.42 -1.20 -13.10
N VAL A 80 6.15 -0.52 -14.21
CA VAL A 80 7.20 0.07 -15.06
C VAL A 80 7.45 1.54 -14.78
N ARG A 81 6.42 2.26 -14.27
CA ARG A 81 6.53 3.69 -13.98
C ARG A 81 5.54 4.12 -12.91
N MET A 82 5.97 5.00 -12.00
CA MET A 82 5.14 5.61 -10.97
C MET A 82 5.12 7.14 -11.14
N ILE A 83 3.94 7.76 -11.13
CA ILE A 83 3.77 9.20 -11.23
C ILE A 83 2.92 9.72 -10.08
N MET A 84 3.51 10.60 -9.27
CA MET A 84 2.82 11.32 -8.20
C MET A 84 2.42 12.71 -8.69
N LEU A 85 1.12 12.97 -8.76
CA LEU A 85 0.59 14.23 -9.25
C LEU A 85 0.53 15.29 -8.16
N GLY A 86 0.79 16.54 -8.54
CA GLY A 86 0.56 17.69 -7.68
C GLY A 86 -0.91 18.12 -7.65
N TYR A 87 -1.29 18.83 -6.60
CA TYR A 87 -2.66 19.29 -6.32
C TYR A 87 -3.44 19.81 -7.54
N ALA A 88 -2.85 20.73 -8.32
CA ALA A 88 -3.52 21.36 -9.46
C ALA A 88 -3.91 20.36 -10.57
N LYS A 89 -3.07 19.33 -10.80
CA LYS A 89 -3.39 18.29 -11.79
C LYS A 89 -4.41 17.31 -11.22
N SER A 90 -4.31 16.96 -9.94
CA SER A 90 -5.25 16.06 -9.26
C SER A 90 -6.71 16.52 -9.35
N ILE A 91 -6.97 17.80 -9.06
CA ILE A 91 -8.34 18.36 -9.15
C ILE A 91 -8.86 18.47 -10.59
N SER A 92 -7.98 18.45 -11.59
CA SER A 92 -8.38 18.50 -13.00
C SER A 92 -8.77 17.13 -13.56
N LEU A 93 -8.32 16.05 -12.92
CA LEU A 93 -8.60 14.68 -13.35
C LEU A 93 -9.87 14.13 -12.69
N ILE A 94 -10.08 14.43 -11.41
CA ILE A 94 -11.20 13.89 -10.63
C ILE A 94 -12.36 14.90 -10.56
N GLU A 95 -13.51 14.51 -11.13
CA GLU A 95 -14.75 15.29 -11.08
C GLU A 95 -15.74 14.65 -10.11
N ARG A 96 -16.06 15.37 -9.03
CA ARG A 96 -16.90 14.87 -7.94
C ARG A 96 -18.29 14.47 -8.43
N GLY A 97 -18.69 13.24 -8.11
CA GLY A 97 -20.00 12.69 -8.47
C GLY A 97 -20.13 12.32 -9.95
N ASN A 98 -19.05 12.38 -10.74
CA ASN A 98 -19.05 11.96 -12.14
C ASN A 98 -17.92 10.94 -12.39
N PRO A 99 -18.15 9.64 -12.10
CA PRO A 99 -17.13 8.61 -12.24
C PRO A 99 -16.73 8.40 -13.70
N SER A 100 -17.70 8.51 -14.62
CA SER A 100 -17.46 8.36 -16.06
C SER A 100 -16.50 9.41 -16.61
N ARG A 101 -16.74 10.69 -16.29
CA ARG A 101 -15.86 11.78 -16.74
C ARG A 101 -14.51 11.77 -16.03
N SER A 102 -14.47 11.37 -14.76
CA SER A 102 -13.21 11.18 -14.03
C SER A 102 -12.33 10.11 -14.69
N LEU A 103 -12.91 8.96 -15.03
CA LEU A 103 -12.20 7.90 -15.74
C LEU A 103 -11.73 8.38 -17.13
N GLU A 104 -12.59 9.05 -17.90
CA GLU A 104 -12.20 9.59 -19.23
C GLU A 104 -10.98 10.53 -19.13
N ASN A 105 -10.95 11.42 -18.13
CA ASN A 105 -9.83 12.31 -17.88
C ASN A 105 -8.55 11.56 -17.52
N VAL A 106 -8.66 10.54 -16.66
CA VAL A 106 -7.54 9.68 -16.23
C VAL A 106 -6.98 8.89 -17.41
N CYS A 107 -7.84 8.26 -18.21
CA CYS A 107 -7.43 7.50 -19.39
C CYS A 107 -6.75 8.39 -20.43
N ARG A 108 -7.28 9.60 -20.67
CA ARG A 108 -6.64 10.59 -21.55
C ARG A 108 -5.28 11.04 -21.00
N TRP A 109 -5.17 11.22 -19.69
CA TRP A 109 -3.91 11.56 -19.04
C TRP A 109 -2.89 10.42 -19.17
N ALA A 110 -3.29 9.17 -18.96
CA ALA A 110 -2.45 7.99 -19.10
C ALA A 110 -1.93 7.84 -20.55
N TYR A 111 -2.80 8.02 -21.54
CA TYR A 111 -2.41 8.05 -22.95
C TYR A 111 -1.32 9.11 -23.24
N GLN A 112 -1.40 10.28 -22.61
CA GLN A 112 -0.36 11.32 -22.74
C GLN A 112 0.97 10.95 -22.06
N GLN A 113 0.98 10.00 -21.12
CA GLN A 113 2.20 9.53 -20.46
C GLN A 113 2.89 8.41 -21.23
N GLN A 114 2.22 7.82 -22.22
CA GLN A 114 2.71 6.67 -22.98
C GLN A 114 3.99 7.01 -23.74
N ARG A 115 4.96 6.08 -23.72
CA ARG A 115 6.18 6.18 -24.52
C ARG A 115 5.88 5.75 -25.94
N ALA A 116 6.31 6.56 -26.92
CA ALA A 116 6.03 6.32 -28.33
C ALA A 116 6.74 5.08 -28.89
N ASP A 117 7.88 4.71 -28.31
CA ASP A 117 8.63 3.49 -28.66
C ASP A 117 8.12 2.33 -27.77
N PRO A 118 7.54 1.27 -28.37
CA PRO A 118 7.10 0.08 -27.63
C PRO A 118 8.26 -0.67 -26.95
N SER A 119 9.50 -0.48 -27.41
CA SER A 119 10.68 -1.09 -26.81
C SER A 119 11.31 -0.24 -25.70
N HIS A 120 10.63 0.83 -25.27
CA HIS A 120 11.09 1.65 -24.16
C HIS A 120 10.75 0.99 -22.83
N ALA A 121 11.68 0.98 -21.88
CA ALA A 121 11.50 0.41 -20.53
C ALA A 121 10.39 1.09 -19.66
N GLU A 122 9.70 2.09 -20.18
CA GLU A 122 8.57 2.76 -19.50
C GLU A 122 7.32 2.79 -20.39
N HIS A 123 7.33 2.01 -21.48
CA HIS A 123 6.11 1.67 -22.19
C HIS A 123 5.22 0.85 -21.25
N HIS A 124 3.90 1.04 -21.33
CA HIS A 124 2.97 0.36 -20.42
C HIS A 124 1.75 -0.14 -21.18
N ASP A 125 1.26 -1.31 -20.80
CA ASP A 125 0.04 -1.91 -21.33
C ASP A 125 -1.21 -1.35 -20.67
N HIS A 126 -1.07 -1.03 -19.38
CA HIS A 126 -2.18 -0.70 -18.50
C HIS A 126 -1.84 0.46 -17.55
N ALA A 127 -2.83 1.32 -17.28
CA ALA A 127 -2.67 2.41 -16.33
C ALA A 127 -3.62 2.27 -15.13
N ILE A 128 -3.07 2.30 -13.93
CA ILE A 128 -3.82 2.24 -12.68
C ILE A 128 -3.75 3.59 -12.02
N PHE A 129 -4.90 4.20 -11.74
CA PHE A 129 -4.97 5.48 -11.04
C PHE A 129 -5.58 5.34 -9.66
N LEU A 130 -4.90 5.87 -8.64
CA LEU A 130 -5.35 5.85 -7.25
C LEU A 130 -5.68 7.25 -6.75
N THR A 131 -6.81 7.38 -6.08
CA THR A 131 -7.26 8.63 -5.45
C THR A 131 -7.98 8.36 -4.13
N ARG A 132 -7.84 9.24 -3.13
CA ARG A 132 -8.70 9.26 -1.94
C ARG A 132 -9.89 10.21 -2.08
N GLN A 133 -10.07 10.80 -3.25
CA GLN A 133 -11.19 11.70 -3.53
C GLN A 133 -12.43 10.91 -3.95
N ASP A 134 -13.60 11.41 -3.58
CA ASP A 134 -14.88 10.85 -4.02
C ASP A 134 -15.14 11.23 -5.49
N PHE A 135 -15.09 10.24 -6.38
CA PHE A 135 -15.41 10.40 -7.80
C PHE A 135 -16.78 9.82 -8.19
N GLY A 136 -17.36 8.96 -7.34
CA GLY A 136 -18.61 8.24 -7.59
C GLY A 136 -19.65 8.37 -6.47
N PRO A 137 -20.80 7.68 -6.60
CA PRO A 137 -21.77 7.54 -5.52
C PRO A 137 -21.16 6.82 -4.30
N ALA A 138 -21.74 7.03 -3.12
CA ALA A 138 -21.27 6.41 -1.88
C ALA A 138 -21.20 4.87 -2.02
N GLY A 139 -20.04 4.29 -1.69
CA GLY A 139 -19.76 2.86 -1.81
C GLY A 139 -19.11 2.43 -3.13
N MET A 140 -19.05 3.30 -4.14
CA MET A 140 -18.25 3.05 -5.34
C MET A 140 -16.77 3.18 -5.01
N GLN A 141 -16.01 2.09 -5.15
CA GLN A 141 -14.57 2.05 -4.88
C GLN A 141 -13.73 2.03 -6.15
N GLY A 142 -14.27 1.61 -7.28
CA GLY A 142 -13.53 1.54 -8.53
C GLY A 142 -14.43 1.83 -9.74
N TYR A 143 -13.80 2.16 -10.86
CA TYR A 143 -14.46 2.30 -12.14
C TYR A 143 -13.49 2.01 -13.28
N ALA A 144 -13.90 1.11 -14.18
CA ALA A 144 -13.12 0.67 -15.32
C ALA A 144 -14.01 0.41 -16.55
N PRO A 145 -13.45 0.51 -17.76
CA PRO A 145 -14.11 -0.01 -18.95
C PRO A 145 -14.05 -1.55 -18.95
N VAL A 146 -15.15 -2.20 -19.30
CA VAL A 146 -15.15 -3.64 -19.59
C VAL A 146 -14.52 -3.84 -20.97
N THR A 147 -13.48 -4.65 -21.04
CA THR A 147 -12.55 -4.78 -22.18
C THR A 147 -11.80 -3.49 -22.50
N GLY A 148 -10.53 -3.64 -22.91
CA GLY A 148 -9.69 -2.51 -23.25
C GLY A 148 -8.21 -2.70 -22.94
N MET A 149 -7.81 -3.88 -22.46
CA MET A 149 -6.38 -4.20 -22.30
C MET A 149 -5.64 -4.01 -23.64
N CYS A 150 -4.42 -3.48 -23.59
CA CYS A 150 -3.63 -3.04 -24.75
C CYS A 150 -4.22 -1.86 -25.56
N HIS A 151 -5.43 -1.37 -25.26
CA HIS A 151 -6.01 -0.27 -26.02
C HIS A 151 -5.46 1.08 -25.52
N PRO A 152 -4.92 1.95 -26.41
CA PRO A 152 -4.18 3.15 -26.01
C PRO A 152 -4.94 4.13 -25.10
N VAL A 153 -6.27 4.17 -25.21
CA VAL A 153 -7.14 5.10 -24.46
C VAL A 153 -8.10 4.38 -23.51
N ARG A 154 -8.16 3.04 -23.53
CA ARG A 154 -9.13 2.28 -22.72
C ARG A 154 -8.47 1.35 -21.71
N SER A 155 -7.16 1.15 -21.79
CA SER A 155 -6.42 0.34 -20.81
C SER A 155 -6.10 1.16 -19.56
N CYS A 156 -7.13 1.47 -18.77
CA CYS A 156 -7.04 2.36 -17.62
C CYS A 156 -8.08 2.03 -16.55
N THR A 157 -7.72 2.19 -15.27
CA THR A 157 -8.64 2.03 -14.13
C THR A 157 -8.56 3.24 -13.19
N LEU A 158 -9.69 3.60 -12.59
CA LEU A 158 -9.77 4.60 -11.53
C LEU A 158 -10.21 3.93 -10.24
N ASN A 159 -9.38 3.99 -9.21
CA ASN A 159 -9.57 3.26 -7.96
C ASN A 159 -9.49 4.21 -6.77
N HIS A 160 -10.41 4.02 -5.83
CA HIS A 160 -10.42 4.66 -4.54
C HIS A 160 -9.42 3.95 -3.61
N GLU A 161 -8.49 4.71 -3.06
CA GLU A 161 -7.45 4.21 -2.16
C GLU A 161 -7.92 4.31 -0.72
N ASP A 162 -8.07 3.16 -0.05
CA ASP A 162 -8.45 3.08 1.36
C ASP A 162 -7.66 2.01 2.12
N GLY A 163 -6.33 2.08 2.01
CA GLY A 163 -5.40 1.11 2.60
C GLY A 163 -5.22 -0.14 1.74
N PHE A 164 -4.56 -1.16 2.28
CA PHE A 164 -4.12 -2.31 1.47
C PHE A 164 -5.27 -3.15 0.89
N SER A 165 -6.48 -3.09 1.49
CA SER A 165 -7.67 -3.75 0.92
C SER A 165 -8.07 -3.18 -0.45
N SER A 166 -7.65 -1.96 -0.79
CA SER A 166 -7.86 -1.40 -2.13
C SER A 166 -7.15 -2.20 -3.23
N ALA A 167 -6.19 -3.08 -2.91
CA ALA A 167 -5.61 -4.00 -3.88
C ALA A 167 -6.65 -4.93 -4.52
N PHE A 168 -7.67 -5.36 -3.76
CA PHE A 168 -8.77 -6.16 -4.32
C PHE A 168 -9.63 -5.35 -5.30
N VAL A 169 -9.81 -4.05 -5.05
CA VAL A 169 -10.49 -3.13 -5.98
C VAL A 169 -9.65 -2.97 -7.24
N VAL A 170 -8.36 -2.71 -7.11
CA VAL A 170 -7.45 -2.59 -8.26
C VAL A 170 -7.45 -3.86 -9.13
N ALA A 171 -7.39 -5.03 -8.50
CA ALA A 171 -7.47 -6.31 -9.21
C ALA A 171 -8.84 -6.51 -9.88
N HIS A 172 -9.93 -6.15 -9.21
CA HIS A 172 -11.29 -6.21 -9.76
C HIS A 172 -11.44 -5.33 -11.01
N GLU A 173 -11.05 -4.05 -10.91
CA GLU A 173 -11.13 -3.10 -12.02
C GLU A 173 -10.21 -3.49 -13.18
N THR A 174 -9.02 -4.02 -12.90
CA THR A 174 -8.12 -4.55 -13.94
C THR A 174 -8.72 -5.81 -14.59
N GLY A 175 -9.45 -6.63 -13.83
CA GLY A 175 -10.24 -7.76 -14.33
C GLY A 175 -11.30 -7.34 -15.36
N HIS A 176 -12.00 -6.22 -15.13
CA HIS A 176 -12.89 -5.65 -16.14
C HIS A 176 -12.18 -5.29 -17.43
N VAL A 177 -10.99 -4.67 -17.35
CA VAL A 177 -10.21 -4.30 -18.53
C VAL A 177 -9.72 -5.52 -19.32
N LEU A 178 -9.46 -6.64 -18.63
CA LEU A 178 -9.18 -7.94 -19.23
C LEU A 178 -10.42 -8.61 -19.86
N GLY A 179 -11.63 -8.11 -19.56
CA GLY A 179 -12.89 -8.57 -20.14
C GLY A 179 -13.73 -9.45 -19.24
N MET A 180 -13.44 -9.48 -17.94
CA MET A 180 -14.26 -10.20 -16.95
C MET A 180 -15.48 -9.36 -16.54
N GLU A 181 -16.62 -10.02 -16.38
CA GLU A 181 -17.86 -9.43 -15.87
C GLU A 181 -18.06 -9.77 -14.40
N HIS A 182 -19.05 -9.13 -13.77
CA HIS A 182 -19.38 -9.42 -12.38
C HIS A 182 -19.95 -10.82 -12.18
N ASP A 183 -19.54 -11.47 -11.10
CA ASP A 183 -20.10 -12.75 -10.70
C ASP A 183 -21.57 -12.63 -10.26
N GLY A 184 -22.43 -13.49 -10.81
CA GLY A 184 -23.86 -13.49 -10.55
C GLY A 184 -24.66 -12.44 -11.31
N GLN A 185 -24.02 -11.60 -12.13
CA GLN A 185 -24.71 -10.69 -13.05
C GLN A 185 -24.59 -11.23 -14.48
N GLY A 186 -25.64 -11.89 -14.97
CA GLY A 186 -25.63 -12.47 -16.32
C GLY A 186 -24.87 -13.80 -16.45
N ASN A 187 -24.18 -14.25 -15.41
CA ASN A 187 -23.48 -15.54 -15.36
C ASN A 187 -23.93 -16.41 -14.16
N ARG A 188 -23.41 -17.65 -14.08
CA ARG A 188 -23.79 -18.67 -13.10
C ARG A 188 -22.90 -18.71 -11.86
N CYS A 189 -22.10 -17.66 -11.60
CA CYS A 189 -21.12 -17.63 -10.50
C CYS A 189 -21.60 -16.81 -9.29
N GLY A 190 -22.91 -16.57 -9.17
CA GLY A 190 -23.48 -15.84 -8.03
C GLY A 190 -23.26 -16.53 -6.68
N ASP A 191 -23.14 -17.86 -6.66
CA ASP A 191 -22.82 -18.66 -5.47
C ASP A 191 -21.39 -18.42 -4.95
N GLU A 192 -20.46 -18.06 -5.84
CA GLU A 192 -19.05 -17.83 -5.51
C GLU A 192 -18.79 -16.43 -4.94
N THR A 193 -19.72 -15.48 -5.12
CA THR A 193 -19.62 -14.12 -4.55
C THR A 193 -19.40 -14.19 -3.03
N ALA A 194 -20.29 -14.89 -2.33
CA ALA A 194 -20.25 -15.08 -0.88
C ALA A 194 -19.00 -15.84 -0.39
N MET A 195 -18.30 -16.54 -1.29
CA MET A 195 -17.06 -17.24 -1.01
C MET A 195 -15.84 -16.32 -1.09
N GLY A 196 -15.99 -15.06 -1.53
CA GLY A 196 -14.90 -14.08 -1.64
C GLY A 196 -14.35 -13.95 -3.05
N SER A 197 -15.17 -14.17 -4.09
CA SER A 197 -14.70 -13.96 -5.46
C SER A 197 -14.27 -12.52 -5.70
N VAL A 198 -13.13 -12.33 -6.39
CA VAL A 198 -12.58 -11.01 -6.73
C VAL A 198 -13.57 -10.20 -7.58
N MET A 199 -14.27 -10.83 -8.52
CA MET A 199 -15.24 -10.16 -9.41
C MET A 199 -16.67 -10.07 -8.83
N ALA A 200 -16.84 -10.25 -7.52
CA ALA A 200 -18.13 -10.01 -6.88
C ALA A 200 -18.51 -8.51 -6.97
N PRO A 201 -19.78 -8.15 -7.29
CA PRO A 201 -20.22 -6.75 -7.43
C PRO A 201 -20.04 -5.89 -6.18
N LEU A 202 -20.03 -6.54 -5.02
CA LEU A 202 -19.66 -5.95 -3.75
C LEU A 202 -18.37 -6.62 -3.33
N VAL A 203 -17.35 -5.83 -2.98
CA VAL A 203 -16.03 -6.35 -2.58
C VAL A 203 -16.21 -7.23 -1.33
N GLN A 204 -16.18 -8.54 -1.55
CA GLN A 204 -16.28 -9.57 -0.51
C GLN A 204 -14.97 -10.33 -0.33
N ALA A 205 -14.04 -10.18 -1.28
CA ALA A 205 -12.68 -10.68 -1.20
C ALA A 205 -11.93 -10.03 -0.04
N ALA A 206 -11.15 -10.83 0.68
CA ALA A 206 -10.32 -10.38 1.79
C ALA A 206 -9.04 -11.20 1.86
N PHE A 207 -8.02 -10.70 2.56
CA PHE A 207 -6.71 -11.37 2.68
C PHE A 207 -6.75 -12.82 3.21
N HIS A 208 -7.80 -13.20 3.94
CA HIS A 208 -7.97 -14.56 4.47
C HIS A 208 -8.80 -15.47 3.56
N ARG A 209 -9.44 -14.90 2.54
CA ARG A 209 -10.39 -15.59 1.68
C ARG A 209 -10.66 -14.77 0.42
N TYR A 210 -9.96 -15.14 -0.64
CA TYR A 210 -10.19 -14.62 -1.98
C TYR A 210 -9.89 -15.72 -3.00
N HIS A 211 -10.54 -15.65 -4.16
CA HIS A 211 -10.28 -16.47 -5.34
C HIS A 211 -10.88 -15.79 -6.58
N TRP A 212 -10.49 -16.23 -7.77
CA TRP A 212 -11.16 -15.90 -9.03
C TRP A 212 -12.22 -16.95 -9.33
N SER A 213 -13.42 -16.51 -9.72
CA SER A 213 -14.50 -17.46 -10.01
C SER A 213 -14.22 -18.27 -11.27
N ARG A 214 -14.92 -19.39 -11.42
CA ARG A 214 -14.91 -20.15 -12.68
C ARG A 214 -15.38 -19.30 -13.88
N CYS A 215 -16.23 -18.30 -13.67
CA CYS A 215 -16.70 -17.40 -14.73
C CYS A 215 -15.58 -16.43 -15.13
N SER A 216 -14.90 -15.81 -14.17
CA SER A 216 -13.78 -14.89 -14.43
C SER A 216 -12.68 -15.57 -15.25
N GLY A 217 -12.26 -16.78 -14.85
CA GLY A 217 -11.25 -17.54 -15.60
C GLY A 217 -11.71 -17.98 -16.99
N GLN A 218 -13.01 -18.26 -17.19
CA GLN A 218 -13.56 -18.57 -18.53
C GLN A 218 -13.63 -17.34 -19.43
N GLU A 219 -14.02 -16.20 -18.88
CA GLU A 219 -14.11 -14.92 -19.60
C GLU A 219 -12.72 -14.42 -20.00
N LEU A 220 -11.74 -14.51 -19.09
CA LEU A 220 -10.35 -14.18 -19.39
C LEU A 220 -9.81 -15.00 -20.56
N ARG A 221 -10.00 -16.33 -20.55
CA ARG A 221 -9.51 -17.21 -21.62
C ARG A 221 -10.09 -16.87 -23.00
N ARG A 222 -11.27 -16.22 -23.08
CA ARG A 222 -11.84 -15.79 -24.36
C ARG A 222 -11.06 -14.63 -24.99
N TYR A 223 -10.48 -13.76 -24.16
CA TYR A 223 -9.84 -12.53 -24.61
C TYR A 223 -8.31 -12.56 -24.49
N ILE A 224 -7.73 -13.40 -23.63
CA ILE A 224 -6.29 -13.36 -23.31
C ILE A 224 -5.41 -13.49 -24.57
N HIS A 225 -5.76 -14.39 -25.48
CA HIS A 225 -5.03 -14.59 -26.73
C HIS A 225 -5.16 -13.43 -27.73
N SER A 226 -6.07 -12.48 -27.49
CA SER A 226 -6.21 -11.27 -28.32
C SER A 226 -5.36 -10.10 -27.84
N TYR A 227 -4.70 -10.22 -26.69
CA TYR A 227 -3.88 -9.18 -26.08
C TYR A 227 -2.39 -9.41 -26.37
N ASP A 228 -1.96 -9.06 -27.58
CA ASP A 228 -0.58 -9.24 -28.03
C ASP A 228 0.46 -8.46 -27.19
N CYS A 229 0.05 -7.38 -26.52
CA CYS A 229 0.94 -6.55 -25.69
C CYS A 229 1.37 -7.23 -24.37
N LEU A 230 0.72 -8.34 -23.99
CA LEU A 230 1.04 -9.02 -22.73
C LEU A 230 2.09 -10.13 -22.88
N LEU A 231 2.60 -10.34 -24.10
CA LEU A 231 3.41 -11.50 -24.45
C LEU A 231 4.92 -11.24 -24.38
N ASP A 232 5.34 -10.00 -24.14
CA ASP A 232 6.75 -9.66 -24.00
C ASP A 232 7.20 -9.60 -22.53
N ASP A 233 8.47 -9.92 -22.33
CA ASP A 233 9.09 -9.80 -21.02
C ASP A 233 9.41 -8.34 -20.69
N PRO A 234 9.00 -7.87 -19.49
CA PRO A 234 9.29 -6.52 -19.04
C PRO A 234 10.80 -6.30 -18.93
N PHE A 235 11.23 -5.05 -19.06
CA PHE A 235 12.61 -4.68 -18.79
C PHE A 235 12.96 -4.86 -17.31
N GLU A 236 14.23 -5.12 -16.99
CA GLU A 236 14.68 -5.08 -15.60
C GLU A 236 14.67 -3.63 -15.09
N HIS A 237 13.87 -3.37 -14.04
CA HIS A 237 13.82 -2.07 -13.36
C HIS A 237 14.63 -2.07 -12.07
N ASP A 238 15.28 -0.95 -11.77
CA ASP A 238 16.02 -0.70 -10.52
C ASP A 238 15.10 -0.42 -9.31
N TRP A 239 13.91 -1.03 -9.26
CA TRP A 239 13.06 -0.91 -8.08
C TRP A 239 13.74 -1.56 -6.87
N PRO A 240 13.62 -0.97 -5.66
CA PRO A 240 14.14 -1.60 -4.47
C PRO A 240 13.47 -2.96 -4.31
N LYS A 241 14.27 -4.03 -4.21
CA LYS A 241 13.77 -5.37 -3.96
C LYS A 241 12.95 -5.34 -2.66
N LEU A 242 11.63 -5.49 -2.81
CA LEU A 242 10.76 -5.64 -1.65
C LEU A 242 11.13 -6.96 -0.96
N PRO A 243 11.01 -7.04 0.38
CA PRO A 243 11.13 -8.31 1.07
C PRO A 243 10.04 -9.27 0.60
N GLU A 244 10.32 -10.56 0.74
CA GLU A 244 9.44 -11.67 0.36
C GLU A 244 8.01 -11.56 0.92
N LEU A 245 7.81 -10.85 2.04
CA LEU A 245 6.49 -10.63 2.63
C LEU A 245 6.33 -9.17 3.08
N PRO A 246 5.24 -8.47 2.69
CA PRO A 246 4.93 -7.11 3.13
C PRO A 246 5.00 -6.90 4.65
N GLY A 247 4.53 -7.87 5.44
CA GLY A 247 4.50 -7.81 6.90
C GLY A 247 5.88 -7.89 7.59
N ILE A 248 6.97 -8.08 6.84
CA ILE A 248 8.34 -8.08 7.39
C ILE A 248 8.87 -6.65 7.55
N ASN A 249 8.53 -5.76 6.60
CA ASN A 249 9.04 -4.39 6.59
C ASN A 249 8.17 -3.39 7.34
N TYR A 250 6.92 -3.75 7.64
CA TYR A 250 5.98 -2.85 8.29
C TYR A 250 5.54 -3.42 9.64
N SER A 251 5.90 -2.73 10.70
CA SER A 251 5.37 -2.96 12.04
C SER A 251 3.83 -2.86 12.05
N MET A 252 3.20 -3.42 13.07
CA MET A 252 1.74 -3.33 13.23
C MET A 252 1.27 -1.86 13.33
N ASP A 253 2.09 -0.98 13.88
CA ASP A 253 1.84 0.47 13.93
C ASP A 253 1.90 1.10 12.54
N GLU A 254 2.87 0.72 11.72
CA GLU A 254 2.97 1.20 10.33
C GLU A 254 1.79 0.71 9.50
N GLN A 255 1.34 -0.53 9.71
CA GLN A 255 0.15 -1.06 9.03
C GLN A 255 -1.12 -0.32 9.48
N CYS A 256 -1.27 -0.01 10.77
CA CYS A 256 -2.32 0.88 11.25
C CYS A 256 -2.26 2.27 10.61
N ARG A 257 -1.06 2.83 10.48
CA ARG A 257 -0.85 4.12 9.82
C ARG A 257 -1.23 4.07 8.34
N PHE A 258 -0.86 3.02 7.61
CA PHE A 258 -1.21 2.90 6.19
C PHE A 258 -2.71 2.76 5.96
N ASP A 259 -3.41 2.04 6.83
CA ASP A 259 -4.85 1.86 6.69
C ASP A 259 -5.67 3.04 7.20
N PHE A 260 -5.25 3.68 8.31
CA PHE A 260 -6.09 4.66 9.03
C PHE A 260 -5.47 6.07 9.11
N GLY A 261 -4.22 6.22 8.70
CA GLY A 261 -3.53 7.51 8.63
C GLY A 261 -2.63 7.81 9.83
N VAL A 262 -2.02 9.00 9.80
CA VAL A 262 -1.07 9.44 10.82
C VAL A 262 -1.74 9.53 12.20
N GLY A 263 -1.12 8.89 13.21
CA GLY A 263 -1.56 8.91 14.60
C GLY A 263 -2.28 7.65 15.07
N TYR A 264 -2.66 6.76 14.14
CA TYR A 264 -3.13 5.41 14.48
C TYR A 264 -1.94 4.48 14.72
N ARG A 265 -2.03 3.67 15.77
CA ARG A 265 -1.05 2.66 16.16
C ARG A 265 -1.75 1.40 16.63
N MET A 266 -1.02 0.32 16.85
CA MET A 266 -1.56 -0.95 17.30
C MET A 266 -2.04 -0.86 18.75
N CYS A 267 -3.28 -1.29 18.98
CA CYS A 267 -3.93 -1.27 20.27
C CYS A 267 -3.37 -2.37 21.18
N THR A 268 -2.60 -1.97 22.19
CA THR A 268 -2.00 -2.89 23.17
C THR A 268 -2.96 -3.31 24.29
N ALA A 269 -4.08 -2.62 24.46
CA ALA A 269 -5.00 -2.78 25.59
C ALA A 269 -5.99 -3.95 25.43
N VAL A 270 -6.31 -4.34 24.19
CA VAL A 270 -7.19 -5.47 23.90
C VAL A 270 -6.34 -6.74 23.80
N ARG A 271 -6.73 -7.83 24.47
CA ARG A 271 -6.14 -9.15 24.24
C ARG A 271 -6.36 -9.52 22.78
N CYS A 272 -5.35 -9.26 21.95
CA CYS A 272 -5.44 -9.38 20.51
C CYS A 272 -5.77 -10.82 20.14
N SER A 273 -6.99 -11.04 19.66
CA SER A 273 -7.37 -12.29 19.02
C SER A 273 -6.54 -12.44 17.74
N LYS A 274 -6.10 -13.67 17.47
CA LYS A 274 -5.04 -14.04 16.52
C LYS A 274 -5.34 -13.76 15.03
N MET A 275 -6.33 -12.93 14.71
CA MET A 275 -6.77 -12.65 13.34
C MET A 275 -6.98 -11.18 13.03
N PHE A 276 -6.95 -10.26 14.01
CA PHE A 276 -7.33 -8.86 13.76
C PHE A 276 -6.27 -7.87 14.30
N LEU A 277 -5.81 -6.97 13.43
CA LEU A 277 -5.20 -5.69 13.76
C LEU A 277 -6.25 -4.77 14.37
N TYR A 278 -6.07 -4.42 15.64
CA TYR A 278 -6.81 -3.35 16.28
C TYR A 278 -5.92 -2.11 16.29
N CYS A 279 -6.39 -1.01 15.73
CA CYS A 279 -5.68 0.25 15.69
C CYS A 279 -6.36 1.27 16.60
N ASP A 280 -5.60 1.87 17.51
CA ASP A 280 -6.05 2.97 18.35
C ASP A 280 -5.45 4.31 17.92
N TYR A 281 -6.26 5.35 18.01
CA TYR A 281 -5.79 6.74 17.96
C TYR A 281 -5.71 7.28 19.40
N MET A 282 -4.50 7.64 19.85
CA MET A 282 -4.32 8.28 21.15
C MET A 282 -4.21 9.80 20.99
N SER A 283 -5.18 10.50 21.60
CA SER A 283 -5.14 11.95 21.81
C SER A 283 -4.64 12.27 23.23
N ASP A 284 -4.43 13.56 23.53
CA ASP A 284 -4.06 14.04 24.87
C ASP A 284 -5.07 13.66 25.98
N LEU A 285 -6.28 13.23 25.61
CA LEU A 285 -7.36 12.82 26.51
C LEU A 285 -7.52 11.28 26.61
N GLY A 286 -6.68 10.49 25.95
CA GLY A 286 -6.74 9.02 25.92
C GLY A 286 -7.10 8.43 24.55
N ILE A 287 -7.45 7.14 24.53
CA ILE A 287 -7.85 6.39 23.32
C ILE A 287 -9.20 6.92 22.81
N VAL A 288 -9.23 7.44 21.59
CA VAL A 288 -10.43 8.09 21.00
C VAL A 288 -11.18 7.17 20.05
N SER A 289 -10.51 6.22 19.39
CA SER A 289 -11.12 5.33 18.39
C SER A 289 -10.36 4.02 18.29
N VAL A 290 -11.08 2.90 18.16
CA VAL A 290 -10.52 1.57 17.91
C VAL A 290 -11.09 1.08 16.56
N LEU A 291 -10.21 0.84 15.59
CA LEU A 291 -10.57 0.34 14.26
C LEU A 291 -9.96 -1.04 14.05
N THR A 292 -10.63 -1.92 13.29
CA THR A 292 -10.21 -3.31 13.10
C THR A 292 -9.95 -3.64 11.63
N ARG A 293 -8.78 -4.21 11.33
CA ARG A 293 -8.43 -4.88 10.05
C ARG A 293 -7.71 -6.20 10.34
N PHE A 294 -7.36 -7.05 9.37
CA PHE A 294 -6.82 -8.41 9.63
C PHE A 294 -5.29 -8.46 9.57
N LEU A 295 -4.60 -8.81 10.67
CA LEU A 295 -3.14 -9.08 10.71
C LEU A 295 -2.75 -10.00 11.88
N PRO A 296 -1.59 -10.68 11.83
CA PRO A 296 -1.17 -11.63 12.86
C PRO A 296 -0.55 -10.92 14.08
N PRO A 297 -0.70 -11.46 15.29
CA PRO A 297 0.09 -11.05 16.44
C PRO A 297 1.51 -11.66 16.39
N PHE A 298 2.48 -10.93 16.96
CA PHE A 298 3.82 -11.43 17.27
C PHE A 298 3.73 -12.66 18.22
N PRO A 299 4.51 -13.76 18.07
CA PRO A 299 5.56 -14.07 17.10
C PRO A 299 5.08 -15.09 16.02
N GLN A 300 3.96 -14.79 15.34
CA GLN A 300 3.40 -15.62 14.27
C GLN A 300 3.33 -14.82 12.97
N TRP A 301 3.50 -15.49 11.82
CA TRP A 301 3.29 -14.89 10.51
C TRP A 301 1.85 -15.11 10.04
N CYS A 302 1.26 -14.17 9.32
CA CYS A 302 -0.04 -14.36 8.68
C CYS A 302 0.22 -14.80 7.26
N TYR A 303 -0.28 -15.98 6.93
CA TYR A 303 -0.28 -16.48 5.56
C TYR A 303 -1.72 -16.86 5.22
N LYS A 304 -2.28 -16.23 4.18
CA LYS A 304 -3.70 -16.37 3.77
C LYS A 304 -4.68 -16.26 4.95
N GLY A 305 -4.46 -15.30 5.86
CA GLY A 305 -5.34 -15.10 7.03
C GLY A 305 -5.12 -16.06 8.20
N HIS A 306 -4.19 -16.99 8.09
CA HIS A 306 -3.86 -17.95 9.14
C HIS A 306 -2.54 -17.61 9.82
N CYS A 307 -2.51 -17.70 11.15
CA CYS A 307 -1.27 -17.61 11.91
C CYS A 307 -0.43 -18.87 11.73
N MET A 308 0.68 -18.75 11.02
CA MET A 308 1.70 -19.79 10.91
C MET A 308 2.83 -19.52 11.89
N TRP A 309 3.30 -20.59 12.54
CA TRP A 309 4.57 -20.55 13.22
C TRP A 309 5.67 -20.44 12.19
N LYS A 310 6.66 -19.61 12.49
CA LYS A 310 7.79 -19.39 11.60
C LYS A 310 8.57 -20.70 11.44
N ASN A 311 8.75 -21.15 10.18
CA ASN A 311 9.58 -22.33 9.89
C ASN A 311 10.97 -22.12 10.48
N THR A 312 11.46 -23.09 11.25
CA THR A 312 12.72 -23.08 12.01
C THR A 312 14.00 -23.00 11.17
N ASN A 313 13.89 -22.84 9.85
CA ASN A 313 15.02 -22.76 8.92
C ASN A 313 15.41 -21.33 8.51
N GLN A 314 14.73 -20.29 9.01
CA GLN A 314 15.21 -18.91 8.84
C GLN A 314 16.16 -18.52 9.99
N LEU A 315 17.30 -17.96 9.62
CA LEU A 315 18.37 -17.54 10.54
C LEU A 315 17.84 -16.58 11.63
N LYS A 316 18.32 -16.78 12.87
CA LYS A 316 18.16 -15.84 13.99
C LYS A 316 18.74 -14.49 13.57
N GLN A 317 17.97 -13.40 13.71
CA GLN A 317 18.44 -12.05 13.40
C GLN A 317 18.20 -11.16 14.62
N ASP A 318 19.28 -10.70 15.23
CA ASP A 318 19.21 -9.81 16.39
C ASP A 318 18.82 -8.40 15.97
N GLY A 319 18.12 -7.70 16.87
CA GLY A 319 17.67 -6.34 16.65
C GLY A 319 18.83 -5.35 16.70
N HIS A 320 18.85 -4.38 15.77
CA HIS A 320 19.74 -3.23 15.86
C HIS A 320 18.97 -1.91 15.85
N TRP A 321 19.56 -0.93 16.56
CA TRP A 321 18.98 0.39 16.71
C TRP A 321 18.91 1.13 15.37
N GLY A 322 17.72 1.62 15.06
CA GLY A 322 17.53 2.67 14.07
C GLY A 322 18.15 4.00 14.50
N PRO A 323 18.19 4.98 13.59
CA PRO A 323 18.74 6.30 13.89
C PRO A 323 17.95 6.98 15.02
N TRP A 324 18.65 7.79 15.80
CA TRP A 324 18.01 8.66 16.78
C TRP A 324 17.14 9.71 16.08
N THR A 325 15.97 9.98 16.65
CA THR A 325 15.17 11.14 16.29
C THR A 325 15.91 12.43 16.65
N LYS A 326 15.51 13.55 16.04
CA LYS A 326 15.96 14.87 16.47
C LYS A 326 15.48 15.10 17.90
N PHE A 327 16.28 15.82 18.70
CA PHE A 327 15.82 16.26 20.01
C PHE A 327 14.53 17.06 19.87
N GLY A 328 13.55 16.73 20.70
CA GLY A 328 12.34 17.53 20.85
C GLY A 328 12.65 18.92 21.41
N SER A 329 11.61 19.75 21.47
CA SER A 329 11.67 21.04 22.14
C SER A 329 12.05 20.89 23.62
N CYS A 330 12.68 21.92 24.19
CA CYS A 330 12.95 21.95 25.62
C CYS A 330 11.63 21.90 26.40
N SER A 331 11.57 21.11 27.47
CA SER A 331 10.38 21.01 28.32
C SER A 331 10.01 22.32 29.02
N ARG A 332 10.91 23.31 29.03
CA ARG A 332 10.72 24.62 29.65
C ARG A 332 11.17 25.73 28.71
N THR A 333 10.49 26.87 28.80
CA THR A 333 10.84 28.11 28.10
C THR A 333 11.82 28.98 28.88
N CYS A 334 11.89 28.83 30.21
CA CYS A 334 12.82 29.50 31.11
C CYS A 334 13.42 28.51 32.13
N GLY A 335 14.59 28.84 32.67
CA GLY A 335 15.34 28.02 33.62
C GLY A 335 15.86 26.71 33.02
N THR A 336 16.14 25.72 33.87
CA THR A 336 16.65 24.40 33.45
C THR A 336 15.51 23.44 33.14
N GLY A 337 15.39 23.06 31.87
CA GLY A 337 14.48 22.03 31.37
C GLY A 337 15.24 20.80 30.83
N VAL A 338 14.48 19.89 30.22
CA VAL A 338 15.00 18.67 29.60
C VAL A 338 14.41 18.55 28.20
N ARG A 339 15.23 18.21 27.21
CA ARG A 339 14.78 17.75 25.91
C ARG A 339 15.15 16.27 25.76
N PHE A 340 14.33 15.53 25.03
CA PHE A 340 14.60 14.10 24.81
C PHE A 340 14.55 13.75 23.33
N ARG A 341 15.22 12.65 23.00
CA ARG A 341 15.11 11.97 21.70
C ARG A 341 14.91 10.49 21.94
N THR A 342 14.43 9.81 20.90
CA THR A 342 14.08 8.39 20.92
C THR A 342 14.69 7.68 19.72
N ARG A 343 14.86 6.36 19.83
CA ARG A 343 15.23 5.48 18.71
C ARG A 343 14.45 4.18 18.84
N GLN A 344 14.24 3.49 17.72
CA GLN A 344 13.51 2.23 17.67
C GLN A 344 14.44 1.07 17.30
N CYS A 345 14.13 -0.13 17.77
CA CYS A 345 14.89 -1.34 17.45
C CYS A 345 14.39 -1.92 16.12
N ASN A 346 14.72 -1.25 15.01
CA ASN A 346 14.12 -1.53 13.71
C ASN A 346 15.09 -1.56 12.52
N ASN A 347 16.41 -1.57 12.76
CA ASN A 347 17.39 -1.53 11.68
C ASN A 347 18.52 -2.56 11.86
N PRO A 348 18.24 -3.87 11.84
CA PRO A 348 16.96 -4.52 11.54
C PRO A 348 16.14 -4.82 12.81
N MET A 349 14.86 -5.17 12.66
CA MET A 349 14.05 -5.67 13.78
C MET A 349 14.54 -7.06 14.22
N PRO A 350 14.42 -7.42 15.53
CA PRO A 350 14.74 -8.76 16.01
C PRO A 350 13.72 -9.78 15.47
N ILE A 351 14.23 -10.88 14.92
CA ILE A 351 13.44 -11.92 14.26
C ILE A 351 13.95 -13.32 14.70
N ASN A 352 13.06 -14.32 14.77
CA ASN A 352 13.42 -15.74 15.05
C ASN A 352 14.04 -15.97 16.44
N GLY A 353 13.55 -15.28 17.48
CA GLY A 353 14.18 -15.32 18.80
C GLY A 353 15.50 -14.55 18.85
N GLY A 354 15.71 -13.63 17.89
CA GLY A 354 16.73 -12.59 17.93
C GLY A 354 16.67 -11.77 19.20
N ASP A 355 17.83 -11.39 19.72
CA ASP A 355 17.92 -10.57 20.92
C ASP A 355 17.43 -9.14 20.63
N ASP A 356 16.68 -8.56 21.56
CA ASP A 356 16.26 -7.16 21.48
C ASP A 356 17.47 -6.22 21.58
N CYS A 357 17.32 -4.99 21.09
CA CYS A 357 18.43 -4.05 21.02
C CYS A 357 18.98 -3.73 22.41
N ALA A 358 20.27 -4.02 22.62
CA ALA A 358 20.94 -3.68 23.86
C ALA A 358 21.06 -2.15 24.05
N GLY A 359 20.57 -1.65 25.18
CA GLY A 359 20.69 -0.25 25.60
C GLY A 359 19.34 0.48 25.74
N VAL A 360 19.39 1.81 25.91
CA VAL A 360 18.19 2.63 26.10
C VAL A 360 17.59 3.09 24.77
N SER A 361 16.26 3.15 24.70
CA SER A 361 15.48 3.69 23.57
C SER A 361 15.24 5.20 23.67
N PHE A 362 15.60 5.81 24.80
CA PHE A 362 15.41 7.22 25.10
C PHE A 362 16.70 7.86 25.61
N GLU A 363 16.92 9.11 25.25
CA GLU A 363 18.04 9.92 25.72
C GLU A 363 17.54 11.30 26.13
N PHE A 364 17.94 11.72 27.34
CA PHE A 364 17.58 13.01 27.92
C PHE A 364 18.80 13.92 27.96
N GLN A 365 18.59 15.18 27.58
CA GLN A 365 19.60 16.22 27.65
C GLN A 365 19.04 17.44 28.37
N LEU A 366 19.80 17.99 29.32
CA LEU A 366 19.48 19.26 29.95
C LEU A 366 19.52 20.38 28.89
N CYS A 367 18.51 21.24 28.93
CA CYS A 367 18.48 22.50 28.20
C CYS A 367 18.30 23.62 29.20
N SER A 368 19.09 24.68 29.09
CA SER A 368 19.01 25.85 29.96
C SER A 368 18.60 27.05 29.10
N SER A 369 17.55 27.72 29.56
CA SER A 369 17.07 29.00 29.03
C SER A 369 17.30 30.10 30.06
N GLU A 370 16.96 31.34 29.72
CA GLU A 370 17.02 32.48 30.65
C GLU A 370 16.33 32.17 31.99
N GLU A 371 16.84 32.73 33.09
CA GLU A 371 16.27 32.52 34.42
C GLU A 371 14.77 32.84 34.44
N CYS A 372 13.98 31.95 35.05
CA CYS A 372 12.56 32.22 35.20
C CYS A 372 12.33 33.41 36.13
N PRO A 373 11.32 34.26 35.87
CA PRO A 373 10.91 35.28 36.82
C PRO A 373 10.57 34.64 38.18
N LYS A 374 10.85 35.34 39.30
CA LYS A 374 10.72 34.81 40.68
C LYS A 374 9.35 34.19 41.01
N HIS A 375 8.29 34.59 40.31
CA HIS A 375 6.95 34.01 40.45
C HIS A 375 6.82 32.57 39.91
N PHE A 376 7.82 32.05 39.20
CA PHE A 376 7.86 30.75 38.54
C PHE A 376 8.95 29.80 39.06
N GLU A 377 9.52 30.08 40.24
CA GLU A 377 10.59 29.27 40.82
C GLU A 377 10.14 27.82 41.12
N ASP A 378 8.91 27.62 41.62
CA ASP A 378 8.35 26.28 41.83
C ASP A 378 7.32 25.89 40.75
N PHE A 379 7.84 25.33 39.66
CA PHE A 379 7.03 24.83 38.55
C PHE A 379 6.12 23.66 38.95
N ARG A 380 6.51 22.86 39.96
CA ARG A 380 5.70 21.73 40.45
C ARG A 380 4.49 22.23 41.21
N ALA A 381 4.65 23.24 42.07
CA ALA A 381 3.54 23.89 42.75
C ALA A 381 2.50 24.46 41.78
N GLN A 382 2.94 25.03 40.66
CA GLN A 382 2.03 25.55 39.63
C GLN A 382 1.21 24.44 38.97
N GLN A 383 1.83 23.31 38.62
CA GLN A 383 1.12 22.15 38.06
C GLN A 383 0.10 21.57 39.06
N CYS A 384 0.48 21.47 40.34
CA CYS A 384 -0.42 21.05 41.41
C CYS A 384 -1.61 22.00 41.56
N GLN A 385 -1.36 23.32 41.56
CA GLN A 385 -2.41 24.33 41.69
C GLN A 385 -3.42 24.30 40.53
N GLN A 386 -2.96 24.08 39.30
CA GLN A 386 -3.84 23.91 38.13
C GLN A 386 -4.78 22.69 38.27
N ARG A 387 -4.39 21.68 39.04
CA ARG A 387 -5.18 20.47 39.27
C ARG A 387 -6.23 20.62 40.38
N ASN A 388 -6.15 21.68 41.19
CA ASN A 388 -7.09 21.97 42.28
C ASN A 388 -8.51 22.30 41.78
N SER A 389 -8.65 22.89 40.59
CA SER A 389 -9.96 23.25 40.02
C SER A 389 -10.79 22.05 39.56
N HIS A 390 -10.19 20.85 39.47
CA HIS A 390 -10.82 19.67 38.87
C HIS A 390 -11.17 18.55 39.87
N LEU A 391 -10.90 18.72 41.17
CA LEU A 391 -11.11 17.66 42.16
C LEU A 391 -12.03 18.10 43.31
N GLU A 392 -13.34 17.95 43.11
CA GLU A 392 -14.32 17.95 44.19
C GLU A 392 -14.65 16.51 44.58
N PHE A 393 -14.27 16.11 45.80
CA PHE A 393 -14.55 14.77 46.34
C PHE A 393 -15.36 14.92 47.61
N ARG A 394 -16.54 14.29 47.65
CA ARG A 394 -17.50 14.34 48.77
C ARG A 394 -17.89 15.76 49.19
N GLY A 395 -18.12 16.65 48.22
CA GLY A 395 -18.56 18.04 48.49
C GLY A 395 -17.50 18.94 49.13
N SER A 396 -16.23 18.51 49.12
CA SER A 396 -15.10 19.30 49.63
C SER A 396 -14.06 19.50 48.53
N ARG A 397 -13.51 20.72 48.45
CA ARG A 397 -12.42 21.06 47.52
C ARG A 397 -11.09 20.64 48.13
N HIS A 398 -10.32 19.87 47.37
CA HIS A 398 -9.00 19.37 47.79
C HIS A 398 -7.89 20.17 47.11
N HIS A 399 -6.76 20.32 47.80
CA HIS A 399 -5.59 21.02 47.29
C HIS A 399 -4.43 20.02 47.12
N TRP A 400 -3.83 20.03 45.93
CA TRP A 400 -2.64 19.28 45.61
C TRP A 400 -1.40 19.99 46.17
N LEU A 401 -0.54 19.22 46.81
CA LEU A 401 0.74 19.68 47.36
C LEU A 401 1.90 19.21 46.46
N PRO A 402 3.00 19.99 46.34
CA PRO A 402 4.05 19.77 45.34
C PRO A 402 5.16 18.80 45.79
N TYR A 403 4.80 17.55 46.10
CA TYR A 403 5.76 16.48 46.41
C TYR A 403 5.96 15.49 45.26
#